data_AF-A0A659RN24-F1
#
_entry.id   AF-A0A659RN24-F1
#
_cell.length_a   1.000
_cell.length_b   1.000
_cell.length_c   1.000
_cell.angle_alpha   90.00
_cell.angle_beta   90.00
_cell.angle_gamma   90.00
#
_symmetry.space_group_name_H-M   'P 1'
#
loop_
_entity.id
_entity.type
_entity.pdbx_description
1 polymer ?
#
loop_
_entity_poly.entity_id
_entity_poly.type
_entity_poly.pdbx_seq_one_letter_code
_entity_poly.pdbx_strand_id
1 'polypeptide(L)'
;RGRAGHSLTAQGGTQDRIPPDYSGKEGVLPFNKFPGVDPLLGPEMRSTGEVMGVGRAVAAAGAEGPLGWGCAGWEQGRALGAGR
;
A
#
# COMPACT_ATOMS: atom_id res chain seq x y z
N ARG A 1 10.10 -1.39 23.67
CA ARG A 1 11.43 -1.97 23.34
C ARG A 1 11.27 -2.65 22.00
N GLY A 2 12.14 -2.40 21.01
CA GLY A 2 12.09 -3.13 19.74
C GLY A 2 12.42 -4.61 19.94
N ARG A 3 12.10 -5.45 18.94
CA ARG A 3 12.31 -6.92 18.99
C ARG A 3 13.77 -7.33 19.28
N ALA A 4 14.73 -6.49 18.91
CA ALA A 4 16.16 -6.69 19.19
C ALA A 4 16.60 -6.31 20.62
N GLY A 5 15.68 -5.94 21.52
CA GLY A 5 16.00 -5.57 22.89
C GLY A 5 16.56 -4.15 23.07
N HIS A 6 16.60 -3.32 22.03
CA HIS A 6 16.92 -1.90 22.20
C HIS A 6 15.64 -1.09 22.52
N SER A 7 15.77 -0.03 23.32
CA SER A 7 14.66 0.90 23.54
C SER A 7 14.41 1.70 22.25
N LEU A 8 13.17 2.14 22.02
CA LEU A 8 12.85 3.01 20.88
C LEU A 8 13.65 4.32 20.95
N THR A 9 13.92 4.80 22.17
CA THR A 9 14.81 5.94 22.44
C THR A 9 16.22 5.71 21.94
N ALA A 10 16.81 4.54 22.19
CA ALA A 10 18.15 4.19 21.68
C ALA A 10 18.18 4.03 20.15
N GLN A 11 17.01 3.82 19.52
CA GLN A 11 16.85 3.69 18.07
C GLN A 11 16.46 5.01 17.38
N GLY A 12 16.26 6.10 18.14
CA GLY A 12 15.80 7.38 17.61
C GLY A 12 14.37 7.38 17.06
N GLY A 13 13.58 6.33 17.35
CA GLY A 13 12.23 6.10 16.80
C GLY A 13 11.12 6.49 17.77
N THR A 14 11.24 7.63 18.45
CA THR A 14 10.27 8.10 19.46
C THR A 14 9.37 9.22 18.97
N GLN A 15 9.59 9.71 17.76
CA GLN A 15 8.86 10.84 17.20
C GLN A 15 7.91 10.35 16.12
N ASP A 16 6.68 10.84 16.16
CA ASP A 16 5.73 10.63 15.07
C ASP A 16 6.22 11.38 13.82
N ARG A 17 6.28 10.65 12.71
CA ARG A 17 6.63 11.21 11.40
C ARG A 17 5.36 11.38 10.59
N ILE A 18 5.07 12.63 10.24
CA ILE A 18 3.99 12.99 9.32
C ILE A 18 4.65 13.35 7.98
N PRO A 19 4.55 12.50 6.95
CA PRO A 19 5.06 12.84 5.63
C PRO A 19 4.31 14.03 5.01
N PRO A 20 4.96 14.85 4.18
CA PRO A 20 4.30 15.97 3.50
C PRO A 20 3.35 15.51 2.37
N ASP A 21 3.56 14.30 1.85
CA ASP A 21 2.77 13.70 0.78
C ASP A 21 1.72 12.73 1.31
N TYR A 22 0.70 12.46 0.49
CA TYR A 22 -0.31 11.44 0.76
C TYR A 22 0.16 10.07 0.30
N SER A 23 -0.17 9.04 1.07
CA SER A 23 0.07 7.64 0.72
C SER A 23 -1.24 6.87 0.73
N GLY A 24 -1.61 6.27 -0.41
CA GLY A 24 -2.80 5.44 -0.57
C GLY A 24 -2.41 3.96 -0.63
N LYS A 25 -3.23 3.09 -0.03
CA LYS A 25 -3.05 1.63 -0.09
C LYS A 25 -4.33 0.98 -0.61
N GLU A 26 -4.18 0.15 -1.64
CA GLU A 26 -5.29 -0.59 -2.26
C GLU A 26 -5.01 -2.10 -2.23
N GLY A 27 -6.04 -2.90 -1.93
CA GLY A 27 -5.93 -4.36 -1.86
C GLY A 27 -6.22 -5.04 -3.21
N VAL A 28 -5.41 -6.03 -3.58
CA VAL A 28 -5.61 -6.84 -4.79
C VAL A 28 -6.43 -8.09 -4.45
N LEU A 29 -7.61 -8.20 -5.05
CA LEU A 29 -8.56 -9.29 -4.79
C LEU A 29 -8.51 -10.35 -5.92
N PRO A 30 -8.43 -11.64 -5.59
CA PRO A 30 -8.21 -12.72 -6.56
C PRO A 30 -9.52 -13.19 -7.22
N PHE A 31 -10.45 -12.30 -7.55
CA PHE A 31 -11.77 -12.70 -8.09
C PHE A 31 -11.66 -13.43 -9.43
N ASN A 32 -10.64 -13.12 -10.23
CA ASN A 32 -10.37 -13.82 -11.50
C ASN A 32 -9.91 -15.27 -11.31
N LYS A 33 -9.39 -15.66 -10.14
CA LYS A 33 -8.91 -17.02 -9.86
C LYS A 33 -10.01 -17.94 -9.34
N PHE A 34 -11.13 -17.38 -8.88
CA PHE A 34 -12.24 -18.12 -8.28
C PHE A 34 -13.58 -17.77 -8.94
N PRO A 35 -13.79 -18.17 -10.22
CA PRO A 35 -15.06 -17.96 -10.89
C PRO A 35 -16.18 -18.69 -10.14
N GLY A 36 -17.19 -17.95 -9.67
CA GLY A 36 -18.31 -18.47 -8.87
C GLY A 36 -18.31 -18.03 -7.40
N VAL A 37 -17.24 -17.38 -6.93
CA VAL A 37 -17.27 -16.66 -5.65
C VAL A 37 -17.85 -15.27 -5.87
N ASP A 38 -18.76 -14.85 -5.00
CA ASP A 38 -19.33 -13.50 -5.01
C ASP A 38 -18.21 -12.45 -4.78
N PRO A 39 -17.97 -11.52 -5.73
CA PRO A 39 -16.92 -10.51 -5.62
C PRO A 39 -17.30 -9.34 -4.69
N LEU A 40 -18.00 -9.65 -3.59
CA LEU A 40 -18.42 -8.68 -2.59
C LEU A 40 -17.38 -8.56 -1.48
N LEU A 41 -17.11 -7.33 -1.04
CA LEU A 41 -16.34 -7.09 0.17
C LEU A 41 -17.16 -7.49 1.39
N GLY A 42 -16.55 -8.25 2.28
CA GLY A 42 -17.13 -8.67 3.55
C GLY A 42 -16.27 -8.27 4.74
N PRO A 43 -16.72 -8.57 5.97
CA PRO A 43 -15.92 -8.39 7.18
C PRO A 43 -14.69 -9.32 7.21
N GLU A 44 -14.67 -10.35 6.36
CA GLU A 44 -13.54 -11.26 6.19
C GLU A 44 -12.55 -10.71 5.15
N MET A 45 -11.27 -10.68 5.50
CA MET A 45 -10.20 -10.22 4.60
C MET A 45 -9.92 -11.26 3.50
N ARG A 46 -10.14 -10.89 2.24
CA ARG A 46 -9.93 -11.74 1.05
C ARG A 46 -8.86 -11.24 0.08
N SER A 47 -8.19 -10.12 0.40
CA SER A 47 -7.08 -9.59 -0.40
C SER A 47 -5.87 -10.51 -0.35
N THR A 48 -5.19 -10.66 -1.49
CA THR A 48 -3.96 -11.49 -1.60
C THR A 48 -2.70 -10.66 -1.82
N GLY A 49 -2.87 -9.37 -2.12
CA GLY A 49 -1.77 -8.44 -2.28
C GLY A 49 -2.22 -7.00 -2.04
N GLU A 50 -1.29 -6.08 -2.15
CA GLU A 50 -1.52 -4.66 -1.98
C GLU A 50 -0.66 -3.83 -2.94
N VAL A 51 -1.16 -2.65 -3.27
CA VAL A 51 -0.47 -1.64 -4.06
C VAL A 51 -0.43 -0.35 -3.25
N MET A 52 0.68 0.39 -3.34
CA MET A 52 0.85 1.67 -2.67
C MET A 52 1.08 2.78 -3.69
N GLY A 53 0.27 3.84 -3.60
CA GLY A 53 0.45 5.09 -4.34
C GLY A 53 0.94 6.20 -3.41
N VAL A 54 1.78 7.10 -3.91
CA VAL A 54 2.23 8.30 -3.19
C VAL A 54 2.00 9.51 -4.07
N GLY A 55 1.44 10.59 -3.51
CA GLY A 55 1.14 11.78 -4.29
C GLY A 55 0.89 13.02 -3.44
N ARG A 56 0.99 14.20 -4.06
CA ARG A 56 0.79 15.49 -3.39
C ARG A 56 -0.67 15.81 -3.04
N ALA A 57 -1.61 15.00 -3.52
CA ALA A 57 -3.03 15.10 -3.22
C ALA A 57 -3.62 13.70 -3.02
N VAL A 58 -4.68 13.60 -2.21
CA VAL A 58 -5.37 12.33 -1.93
C VAL A 58 -5.80 11.62 -3.22
N ALA A 59 -6.36 12.37 -4.18
CA ALA A 59 -6.76 11.82 -5.48
C ALA A 59 -5.58 11.24 -6.26
N ALA A 60 -4.39 11.86 -6.19
CA ALA A 60 -3.20 11.38 -6.89
C ALA A 60 -2.58 10.14 -6.23
N ALA A 61 -2.65 10.04 -4.90
CA ALA A 61 -2.18 8.88 -4.15
C ALA A 61 -3.15 7.68 -4.24
N GLY A 62 -4.42 7.93 -4.58
CA GLY A 62 -5.48 6.93 -4.69
C GLY A 62 -6.08 6.78 -6.09
N ALA A 63 -5.39 7.24 -7.15
CA ALA A 63 -5.90 7.17 -8.52
C ALA A 63 -5.99 5.72 -9.03
N GLU A 64 -7.18 5.14 -8.82
CA GLU A 64 -7.89 4.07 -9.52
C GLU A 64 -7.12 2.86 -10.06
N GLY A 65 -7.03 1.81 -9.23
CA GLY A 65 -7.26 0.45 -9.70
C GLY A 65 -6.25 -0.14 -10.72
N PRO A 66 -6.50 -1.35 -11.23
CA PRO A 66 -5.49 -2.15 -11.93
C PRO A 66 -5.04 -1.62 -13.30
N LEU A 67 -5.57 -0.48 -13.77
CA LEU A 67 -5.16 0.19 -15.02
C LEU A 67 -4.94 1.72 -14.88
N GLY A 68 -5.20 2.34 -13.73
CA GLY A 68 -5.03 3.79 -13.52
C GLY A 68 -3.61 4.18 -13.11
N TRP A 69 -2.60 3.68 -13.81
CA TRP A 69 -1.21 4.17 -13.71
C TRP A 69 -0.82 4.98 -14.96
N GLY A 70 -1.82 5.58 -15.61
CA GLY A 70 -1.69 6.38 -16.82
C GLY A 70 -1.32 7.83 -16.54
N CYS A 71 -0.13 8.20 -17.03
CA CYS A 71 0.33 9.54 -17.42
C CYS A 71 1.01 10.45 -16.35
N ALA A 72 2.34 10.55 -16.58
CA ALA A 72 3.25 11.68 -16.33
C ALA A 72 3.64 11.99 -14.86
N GLY A 73 4.71 11.35 -14.38
CA GLY A 73 5.43 11.82 -13.19
C GLY A 73 6.17 10.77 -12.35
N TRP A 74 6.40 9.56 -12.87
CA TRP A 74 7.06 8.49 -12.13
C TRP A 74 8.59 8.68 -12.10
N GLU A 75 9.10 9.55 -11.23
CA GLU A 75 10.49 9.47 -10.78
C GLU A 75 10.57 8.71 -9.46
N GLN A 76 10.95 7.43 -9.58
CA GLN A 76 11.54 6.59 -8.53
C GLN A 76 10.61 6.13 -7.38
N GLY A 77 9.62 5.30 -7.70
CA GLY A 77 8.94 4.43 -6.72
C GLY A 77 9.21 2.96 -7.05
N ARG A 78 10.21 2.34 -6.41
CA ARG A 78 10.52 0.91 -6.57
C ARG A 78 9.31 0.09 -6.09
N ALA A 79 8.60 -0.55 -7.01
CA ALA A 79 7.58 -1.55 -6.67
C ALA A 79 8.27 -2.69 -5.89
N LEU A 80 8.04 -2.79 -4.58
CA LEU A 80 8.43 -3.95 -3.79
C LEU A 80 7.33 -5.01 -3.91
N GLY A 81 7.21 -5.56 -5.13
CA GLY A 81 6.50 -6.81 -5.35
C GLY A 81 7.42 -7.96 -4.95
N ALA A 82 6.98 -8.76 -3.98
CA ALA A 82 7.64 -10.00 -3.61
C ALA A 82 7.72 -10.93 -4.83
N GLY A 83 8.92 -11.01 -5.41
CA GLY A 83 9.25 -11.87 -6.53
C GLY A 83 10.70 -12.32 -6.41
N ARG A 84 10.93 -13.29 -5.51
CA ARG A 84 11.51 -14.62 -5.76
C ARG A 84 11.32 -15.47 -4.52
#